data_AF-A0A519KXU2-F1
#
_entry.id   AF-A0A519KXU2-F1
#
_cell.length_a   1.000
_cell.length_b   1.000
_cell.length_c   1.000
_cell.angle_alpha   90.00
_cell.angle_beta   90.00
_cell.angle_gamma   90.00
#
_symmetry.space_group_name_H-M   'P 1'
#
loop_
_entity.id
_entity.type
_entity.pdbx_description
1 polymer ?
#
loop_
_entity_poly.entity_id
_entity_poly.type
_entity_poly.pdbx_seq_one_letter_code
_entity_poly.pdbx_strand_id
1 'polypeptide(L)'
;MLKLFSAFFLIISIPFLSKTVDPEVNQLFRKASYEMIMTPDKSMDVIDFLEKNFPLNDEEKEKLEYLKIKSLFFQNRLTEALKKIAKNDDELPENILILKQSILYSLKIKADENDRISYNNKDYILSAKTMELLRLVEDNRIKNPAPQLAEILKIVRSSNLFIARENLLYLCYLFVNNDPNSSAGFLLEELMNLYKNDPDFAIVYANYLIKHNRTNDAVQIINSLPTEGLEQTTNVYLKHNFYDLLVNYYSKINDFDRYNENLVKKDQTFQIIDKTQLSAKNKWFNIFEENLKNENTSQSEKLSNVLWIIILGGSLIIILVLLRSRQTKIQIKMYEDFISKIDLIKDKKPQQIQQVIPEKTENILLKKLEDFEKTDAFTDPGISLQSLAKKLETNTK
;
A
#
# COMPACT_ATOMS: atom_id res chain seq x y z
N MET A 1 -28.71 -19.71 -28.86
CA MET A 1 -28.41 -19.44 -27.43
C MET A 1 -27.47 -18.26 -27.20
N LEU A 2 -26.46 -17.99 -28.03
CA LEU A 2 -25.54 -16.86 -27.83
C LEU A 2 -26.19 -15.46 -27.91
N LYS A 3 -27.24 -15.28 -28.73
CA LYS A 3 -27.95 -14.00 -28.90
C LYS A 3 -28.91 -13.65 -27.75
N LEU A 4 -29.26 -14.61 -26.89
CA LEU A 4 -30.10 -14.38 -25.70
C LEU A 4 -29.24 -13.97 -24.49
N PHE A 5 -27.96 -14.34 -24.48
CA PHE A 5 -27.01 -13.96 -23.43
C PHE A 5 -26.52 -12.51 -23.54
N SER A 6 -26.38 -11.96 -24.76
CA SER A 6 -25.98 -10.55 -24.92
C SER A 6 -27.10 -9.56 -24.57
N ALA A 7 -28.36 -9.97 -24.71
CA ALA A 7 -29.51 -9.16 -24.31
C ALA A 7 -29.65 -9.10 -22.78
N PHE A 8 -29.27 -10.16 -22.06
CA PHE A 8 -29.29 -10.17 -20.59
C PHE A 8 -28.15 -9.33 -19.99
N PHE A 9 -27.00 -9.26 -20.66
CA PHE A 9 -25.87 -8.43 -20.22
C PHE A 9 -26.13 -6.93 -20.42
N LEU A 10 -26.88 -6.54 -21.45
CA LEU A 10 -27.24 -5.13 -21.69
C LEU A 10 -28.32 -4.60 -20.73
N ILE A 11 -29.17 -5.46 -20.16
CA ILE A 11 -30.21 -5.07 -19.19
C ILE A 11 -29.66 -4.96 -17.75
N ILE A 12 -28.55 -5.64 -17.43
CA ILE A 12 -27.84 -5.48 -16.15
C ILE A 12 -26.88 -4.28 -16.17
N SER A 13 -26.68 -3.64 -17.33
CA SER A 13 -25.66 -2.61 -17.53
C SER A 13 -26.18 -1.18 -17.67
N ILE A 14 -27.39 -0.85 -17.22
CA ILE A 14 -27.82 0.55 -17.08
C ILE A 14 -28.74 0.68 -15.85
N PRO A 15 -28.51 1.58 -14.87
CA PRO A 15 -27.55 2.67 -14.86
C PRO A 15 -26.56 2.55 -13.67
N PHE A 16 -25.27 2.77 -13.93
CA PHE A 16 -24.50 3.60 -13.00
C PHE A 16 -25.20 4.97 -13.04
N LEU A 17 -26.29 5.10 -12.26
CA LEU A 17 -26.80 6.39 -11.85
C LEU A 17 -25.59 6.98 -11.15
N SER A 18 -24.92 7.93 -11.81
CA SER A 18 -24.10 8.90 -11.12
C SER A 18 -24.97 9.38 -9.97
N LYS A 19 -24.68 8.91 -8.75
CA LYS A 19 -25.43 9.32 -7.56
C LYS A 19 -25.41 10.84 -7.62
N THR A 20 -26.56 11.43 -7.89
CA THR A 20 -26.71 12.87 -7.88
C THR A 20 -26.25 13.31 -6.52
N VAL A 21 -25.09 14.00 -6.46
CA VAL A 21 -24.48 14.39 -5.21
C VAL A 21 -25.52 15.14 -4.41
N ASP A 22 -25.79 14.66 -3.20
CA ASP A 22 -26.84 15.24 -2.36
C ASP A 22 -26.50 16.73 -2.14
N PRO A 23 -27.37 17.65 -2.57
CA PRO A 23 -27.11 19.08 -2.45
C PRO A 23 -26.89 19.50 -0.99
N GLU A 24 -27.50 18.80 -0.03
CA GLU A 24 -27.32 19.05 1.40
C GLU A 24 -25.89 18.68 1.85
N VAL A 25 -25.39 17.51 1.44
CA VAL A 25 -24.01 17.07 1.73
C VAL A 25 -23.00 18.09 1.19
N ASN A 26 -23.21 18.58 -0.03
CA ASN A 26 -22.35 19.62 -0.61
C ASN A 26 -22.39 20.94 0.18
N GLN A 27 -23.56 21.36 0.65
CA GLN A 27 -23.70 22.57 1.47
C GLN A 27 -22.99 22.42 2.82
N LEU A 28 -23.13 21.26 3.47
CA LEU A 28 -22.46 20.96 4.73
C LEU A 28 -20.94 20.91 4.57
N PHE A 29 -20.41 20.33 3.49
CA PHE A 29 -18.98 20.39 3.22
C PHE A 29 -18.49 21.82 3.03
N ARG A 30 -19.23 22.67 2.29
CA ARG A 30 -18.88 24.09 2.13
C ARG A 30 -18.90 24.82 3.47
N LYS A 31 -19.91 24.56 4.30
CA LYS A 31 -20.02 25.13 5.65
C LYS A 31 -18.82 24.72 6.51
N ALA A 32 -18.51 23.41 6.56
CA ALA A 32 -17.35 22.90 7.29
C ALA A 32 -16.05 23.57 6.82
N SER A 33 -15.82 23.66 5.51
CA SER A 33 -14.62 24.31 4.95
C SER A 33 -14.53 25.80 5.30
N TYR A 34 -15.67 26.52 5.30
CA TYR A 34 -15.72 27.94 5.66
C TYR A 34 -15.45 28.18 7.15
N GLU A 35 -16.09 27.40 8.02
CA GLU A 35 -15.94 27.54 9.47
C GLU A 35 -14.57 27.09 9.97
N MET A 36 -13.87 26.21 9.23
CA MET A 36 -12.63 25.58 9.69
C MET A 36 -11.53 26.58 10.07
N ILE A 37 -11.38 27.69 9.35
CA ILE A 37 -10.29 28.65 9.62
C ILE A 37 -10.54 29.43 10.91
N MET A 38 -11.77 29.93 11.10
CA MET A 38 -12.14 30.81 12.23
C MET A 38 -12.66 30.06 13.45
N THR A 39 -13.39 28.98 13.26
CA THR A 39 -14.02 28.18 14.32
C THR A 39 -13.90 26.70 13.98
N PRO A 40 -12.69 26.13 14.01
CA PRO A 40 -12.47 24.73 13.67
C PRO A 40 -13.22 23.74 14.57
N ASP A 41 -13.65 24.14 15.77
CA ASP A 41 -14.59 23.39 16.63
C ASP A 41 -15.96 23.22 15.98
N LYS A 42 -16.58 24.29 15.49
CA LYS A 42 -17.86 24.22 14.76
C LYS A 42 -17.75 23.43 13.47
N SER A 43 -16.63 23.58 12.77
CA SER A 43 -16.32 22.76 11.59
C SER A 43 -16.32 21.26 11.93
N MET A 44 -15.72 20.89 13.08
CA MET A 44 -15.74 19.51 13.57
C MET A 44 -17.17 19.02 13.87
N ASP A 45 -18.02 19.85 14.47
CA ASP A 45 -19.42 19.48 14.72
C ASP A 45 -20.17 19.18 13.41
N VAL A 46 -19.95 20.00 12.37
CA VAL A 46 -20.52 19.78 11.04
C VAL A 46 -19.97 18.50 10.39
N ILE A 47 -18.67 18.24 10.53
CA ILE A 47 -18.02 17.02 10.04
C ILE A 47 -18.59 15.77 10.72
N ASP A 48 -18.72 15.79 12.05
CA ASP A 48 -19.29 14.66 12.80
C ASP A 48 -20.78 14.46 12.50
N PHE A 49 -21.52 15.53 12.21
CA PHE A 49 -22.89 15.44 11.72
C PHE A 49 -22.96 14.78 10.34
N LEU A 50 -22.09 15.18 9.41
CA LEU A 50 -21.97 14.56 8.08
C LEU A 50 -21.69 13.06 8.18
N GLU A 51 -20.69 12.68 8.97
CA GLU A 51 -20.25 11.28 9.15
C GLU A 51 -21.37 10.38 9.72
N LYS A 52 -22.19 10.91 10.63
CA LYS A 52 -23.24 10.14 11.31
C LYS A 52 -24.54 10.01 10.51
N ASN A 53 -24.89 11.03 9.73
CA ASN A 53 -26.24 11.15 9.16
C ASN A 53 -26.31 10.87 7.66
N PHE A 54 -25.18 10.87 6.94
CA PHE A 54 -25.18 10.72 5.48
C PHE A 54 -24.32 9.53 5.04
N PRO A 55 -24.82 8.68 4.11
CA PRO A 55 -24.01 7.65 3.50
C PRO A 55 -23.06 8.27 2.46
N LEU A 56 -21.79 8.42 2.83
CA LEU A 56 -20.77 9.04 1.98
C LEU A 56 -20.14 8.06 0.99
N ASN A 57 -19.88 8.52 -0.23
CA ASN A 57 -19.04 7.81 -1.19
C ASN A 57 -17.55 7.92 -0.83
N ASP A 58 -16.66 7.25 -1.57
CA ASP A 58 -15.25 7.18 -1.20
C ASP A 58 -14.52 8.54 -1.33
N GLU A 59 -14.86 9.35 -2.34
CA GLU A 59 -14.34 10.72 -2.50
C GLU A 59 -14.81 11.64 -1.37
N GLU A 60 -16.09 11.52 -0.97
CA GLU A 60 -16.66 12.29 0.13
C GLU A 60 -16.06 11.88 1.48
N LYS A 61 -15.76 10.58 1.69
CA LYS A 61 -15.06 10.10 2.89
C LYS A 61 -13.63 10.63 2.95
N GLU A 62 -12.93 10.63 1.83
CA GLU A 62 -11.58 11.20 1.74
C GLU A 62 -11.60 12.70 2.09
N LYS A 63 -12.54 13.44 1.49
CA LYS A 63 -12.73 14.86 1.80
C LYS A 63 -13.09 15.09 3.26
N LEU A 64 -13.96 14.26 3.83
CA LEU A 64 -14.34 14.31 5.24
C LEU A 64 -13.11 14.10 6.14
N GLU A 65 -12.29 13.09 5.85
CA GLU A 65 -11.08 12.81 6.62
C GLU A 65 -10.05 13.94 6.50
N TYR A 66 -9.86 14.51 5.30
CA TYR A 66 -9.02 15.70 5.11
C TYR A 66 -9.48 16.86 6.01
N LEU A 67 -10.78 17.19 5.99
CA LEU A 67 -11.33 18.28 6.80
C LEU A 67 -11.20 17.99 8.30
N LYS A 68 -11.37 16.73 8.70
CA LYS A 68 -11.23 16.29 10.10
C LYS A 68 -9.80 16.48 10.59
N ILE A 69 -8.80 16.03 9.81
CA ILE A 69 -7.38 16.20 10.14
C ILE A 69 -7.03 17.70 10.22
N LYS A 70 -7.47 18.49 9.24
CA LYS A 70 -7.15 19.92 9.18
C LYS A 70 -7.82 20.71 10.31
N SER A 71 -9.05 20.36 10.69
CA SER A 71 -9.72 20.94 11.85
C SER A 71 -9.00 20.59 13.16
N LEU A 72 -8.55 19.34 13.34
CA LEU A 72 -7.73 18.96 14.49
C LEU A 72 -6.41 19.75 14.55
N PHE A 73 -5.77 19.97 13.40
CA PHE A 73 -4.57 20.80 13.31
C PHE A 73 -4.84 22.24 13.78
N PHE A 74 -5.90 22.89 13.28
CA PHE A 74 -6.24 24.25 13.71
C PHE A 74 -6.74 24.37 15.16
N GLN A 75 -7.41 23.34 15.69
CA GLN A 75 -7.73 23.25 17.13
C GLN A 75 -6.50 23.03 18.02
N ASN A 76 -5.29 22.96 17.44
CA ASN A 76 -4.07 22.63 18.15
C ASN A 76 -4.13 21.25 18.84
N ARG A 77 -4.90 20.31 18.25
CA ARG A 77 -5.00 18.88 18.66
C ARG A 77 -4.06 18.03 17.82
N LEU A 78 -2.79 18.40 17.87
CA LEU A 78 -1.76 17.88 16.99
C LEU A 78 -1.54 16.37 17.15
N THR A 79 -1.68 15.83 18.37
CA THR A 79 -1.50 14.39 18.61
C THR A 79 -2.50 13.55 17.82
N GLU A 80 -3.77 13.97 17.79
CA GLU A 80 -4.83 13.28 17.06
C GLU A 80 -4.69 13.44 15.56
N ALA A 81 -4.32 14.64 15.09
CA ALA A 81 -4.00 14.88 13.68
C ALA A 81 -2.85 13.99 13.20
N LEU A 82 -1.75 13.93 13.98
CA LEU A 82 -0.57 13.11 13.68
C LEU A 82 -0.91 11.61 13.60
N LYS A 83 -1.75 11.09 14.49
CA LYS A 83 -2.19 9.67 14.43
C LYS A 83 -2.92 9.34 13.13
N LYS A 84 -3.71 10.28 12.59
CA LYS A 84 -4.46 10.08 11.34
C LYS A 84 -3.56 10.07 10.10
N ILE A 85 -2.47 10.84 10.12
CA ILE A 85 -1.49 10.92 9.02
C ILE A 85 -0.26 10.02 9.20
N ALA A 86 -0.26 9.19 10.24
CA ALA A 86 0.86 8.31 10.60
C ALA A 86 1.04 7.11 9.68
N LYS A 87 0.06 6.82 8.82
CA LYS A 87 0.14 5.72 7.86
C LYS A 87 1.27 5.95 6.85
N ASN A 88 1.68 4.86 6.22
CA ASN A 88 2.64 4.87 5.12
C ASN A 88 2.11 5.74 3.98
N ASP A 89 3.02 6.39 3.24
CA ASP A 89 2.63 7.35 2.21
C ASP A 89 1.81 6.69 1.09
N ASP A 90 2.11 5.44 0.74
CA ASP A 90 1.39 4.65 -0.26
C ASP A 90 -0.07 4.33 0.12
N GLU A 91 -0.44 4.52 1.40
CA GLU A 91 -1.80 4.27 1.91
C GLU A 91 -2.62 5.55 2.07
N LEU A 92 -2.01 6.72 1.87
CA LEU A 92 -2.66 8.00 2.08
C LEU A 92 -3.09 8.63 0.73
N PRO A 93 -4.32 9.13 0.65
CA PRO A 93 -4.74 9.95 -0.48
C PRO A 93 -3.86 11.19 -0.66
N GLU A 94 -3.74 11.67 -1.91
CA GLU A 94 -2.80 12.74 -2.28
C GLU A 94 -3.04 14.04 -1.52
N ASN A 95 -4.30 14.40 -1.25
CA ASN A 95 -4.64 15.59 -0.45
C ASN A 95 -4.20 15.47 1.03
N ILE A 96 -4.28 14.27 1.62
CA ILE A 96 -3.84 13.98 2.98
C ILE A 96 -2.32 13.93 3.04
N LEU A 97 -1.64 13.46 1.99
CA LEU A 97 -0.18 13.54 1.87
C LEU A 97 0.31 14.99 1.86
N ILE A 98 -0.34 15.87 1.09
CA ILE A 98 -0.01 17.30 1.07
C ILE A 98 -0.22 17.91 2.47
N LEU A 99 -1.36 17.60 3.10
CA LEU A 99 -1.65 18.07 4.47
C LEU A 99 -0.64 17.54 5.49
N LYS A 100 -0.20 16.28 5.35
CA LYS A 100 0.85 15.67 6.18
C LYS A 100 2.15 16.45 6.06
N GLN A 101 2.58 16.78 4.84
CA GLN A 101 3.76 17.62 4.61
C GLN A 101 3.61 18.99 5.30
N SER A 102 2.46 19.65 5.16
CA SER A 102 2.19 20.93 5.82
C SER A 102 2.27 20.85 7.34
N ILE A 103 1.67 19.81 7.93
CA ILE A 103 1.67 19.61 9.39
C ILE A 103 3.09 19.32 9.89
N LEU A 104 3.82 18.40 9.24
CA LEU A 104 5.20 18.07 9.64
C LEU A 104 6.14 19.26 9.51
N TYR A 105 6.01 20.05 8.43
CA TYR A 105 6.75 21.29 8.26
C TYR A 105 6.48 22.29 9.40
N SER A 106 5.21 22.49 9.79
CA SER A 106 4.85 23.35 10.93
C SER A 106 5.49 22.92 12.25
N LEU A 107 5.78 21.62 12.40
CA LEU A 107 6.45 21.02 13.55
C LEU A 107 7.98 21.00 13.39
N LYS A 108 8.53 21.54 12.31
CA LYS A 108 9.96 21.45 11.97
C LYS A 108 10.47 20.01 11.92
N ILE A 109 9.61 19.09 11.47
CA ILE A 109 9.95 17.69 11.25
C ILE A 109 10.19 17.52 9.75
N LYS A 110 11.37 17.01 9.38
CA LYS A 110 11.66 16.68 7.99
C LYS A 110 10.79 15.48 7.59
N ALA A 111 9.94 15.68 6.59
CA ALA A 111 9.24 14.59 5.94
C ALA A 111 10.25 13.78 5.09
N ASP A 112 10.06 12.47 5.01
CA ASP A 112 10.84 11.65 4.09
C ASP A 112 10.33 11.93 2.67
N GLU A 113 11.18 12.51 1.83
CA GLU A 113 10.85 12.80 0.43
C GLU A 113 10.98 11.48 -0.35
N ASN A 114 10.01 10.58 -0.19
CA ASN A 114 9.98 9.38 -1.01
C ASN A 114 9.62 9.76 -2.46
N ASP A 115 10.54 9.52 -3.40
CA ASP A 115 10.46 9.80 -4.85
C ASP A 115 9.30 9.12 -5.60
N ARG A 116 8.38 8.44 -4.90
CA ARG A 116 7.40 7.50 -5.48
C ARG A 116 6.01 8.07 -5.74
N ILE A 117 5.75 9.33 -5.41
CA ILE A 117 4.41 9.91 -5.57
C ILE A 117 4.20 10.40 -7.01
N SER A 118 3.03 10.07 -7.56
CA SER A 118 2.61 10.32 -8.94
C SER A 118 2.89 11.75 -9.40
N TYR A 119 3.84 11.91 -10.33
CA TYR A 119 4.22 13.18 -10.96
C TYR A 119 3.09 13.90 -11.73
N ASN A 120 1.88 13.34 -11.77
CA ASN A 120 0.78 13.85 -12.57
C ASN A 120 -0.23 14.72 -11.80
N ASN A 121 -0.26 14.67 -10.45
CA ASN A 121 -1.15 15.53 -9.68
C ASN A 121 -0.56 16.94 -9.50
N LYS A 122 -1.25 17.96 -10.02
CA LYS A 122 -0.79 19.36 -9.97
C LYS A 122 -0.71 19.94 -8.56
N ASP A 123 -1.63 19.57 -7.67
CA ASP A 123 -1.64 20.02 -6.27
C ASP A 123 -0.44 19.46 -5.51
N TYR A 124 -0.07 18.21 -5.78
CA TYR A 124 1.13 17.59 -5.24
C TYR A 124 2.40 18.27 -5.77
N ILE A 125 2.49 18.51 -7.09
CA ILE A 125 3.62 19.22 -7.71
C ILE A 125 3.78 20.62 -7.09
N LEU A 126 2.66 21.34 -6.90
CA LEU A 126 2.65 22.64 -6.24
C LEU A 126 3.17 22.52 -4.80
N SER A 127 2.69 21.53 -4.05
CA SER A 127 3.14 21.25 -2.68
C SER A 127 4.64 21.02 -2.62
N ALA A 128 5.15 20.09 -3.43
CA ALA A 128 6.55 19.72 -3.48
C ALA A 128 7.45 20.91 -3.84
N LYS A 129 7.13 21.67 -4.90
CA LYS A 129 7.88 22.87 -5.29
C LYS A 129 7.87 23.95 -4.21
N THR A 130 6.75 24.12 -3.52
CA THR A 130 6.64 25.09 -2.43
C THR A 130 7.50 24.66 -1.25
N MET A 131 7.44 23.40 -0.85
CA MET A 131 8.25 22.83 0.25
C MET A 131 9.75 22.83 -0.05
N GLU A 132 10.12 22.52 -1.30
CA GLU A 132 11.50 22.63 -1.75
C GLU A 132 12.00 24.07 -1.64
N LEU A 133 11.24 25.05 -2.11
CA LEU A 133 11.61 26.46 -2.02
C LEU A 133 11.71 26.93 -0.57
N LEU A 134 10.75 26.55 0.29
CA LEU A 134 10.80 26.83 1.74
C LEU A 134 12.13 26.36 2.33
N ARG A 135 12.50 25.11 2.08
CA ARG A 135 13.77 24.52 2.56
C ARG A 135 15.00 25.25 2.00
N LEU A 136 15.01 25.57 0.70
CA LEU A 136 16.13 26.26 0.07
C LEU A 136 16.36 27.65 0.65
N VAL A 137 15.27 28.37 0.96
CA VAL A 137 15.34 29.71 1.58
C VAL A 137 15.76 29.60 3.05
N GLU A 138 15.19 28.68 3.84
CA GLU A 138 15.56 28.46 5.24
C GLU A 138 17.04 28.08 5.40
N ASP A 139 17.56 27.25 4.50
CA ASP A 139 18.98 26.84 4.49
C ASP A 139 19.91 27.92 3.90
N ASN A 140 19.41 29.11 3.53
CA ASN A 140 20.15 30.17 2.83
C ASN A 140 20.85 29.70 1.53
N ARG A 141 20.30 28.68 0.85
CA ARG A 141 20.88 28.09 -0.37
C ARG A 141 20.48 28.84 -1.64
N ILE A 142 19.51 29.74 -1.57
CA ILE A 142 19.05 30.54 -2.70
C ILE A 142 19.18 32.03 -2.41
N LYS A 143 19.87 32.75 -3.30
CA LYS A 143 20.05 34.21 -3.19
C LYS A 143 18.89 35.00 -3.82
N ASN A 144 18.24 34.44 -4.84
CA ASN A 144 17.13 35.07 -5.54
C ASN A 144 16.01 34.03 -5.79
N PRO A 145 14.92 34.05 -5.01
CA PRO A 145 13.81 33.11 -5.12
C PRO A 145 12.82 33.45 -6.26
N ALA A 146 12.96 34.59 -6.93
CA ALA A 146 11.96 35.09 -7.89
C ALA A 146 11.62 34.11 -9.03
N PRO A 147 12.57 33.38 -9.64
CA PRO A 147 12.24 32.40 -10.69
C PRO A 147 11.34 31.26 -10.19
N GLN A 148 11.63 30.71 -9.02
CA GLN A 148 10.86 29.63 -8.40
C GLN A 148 9.48 30.13 -7.98
N LEU A 149 9.39 31.36 -7.47
CA LEU A 149 8.11 32.00 -7.14
C LEU A 149 7.22 32.19 -8.36
N ALA A 150 7.78 32.64 -9.48
CA ALA A 150 7.05 32.79 -10.73
C ALA A 150 6.52 31.43 -11.24
N GLU A 151 7.32 30.37 -11.10
CA GLU A 151 6.89 29.02 -11.43
C GLU A 151 5.75 28.52 -10.53
N ILE A 152 5.87 28.71 -9.21
CA ILE A 152 4.84 28.35 -8.23
C ILE A 152 3.52 29.06 -8.58
N LEU A 153 3.54 30.38 -8.81
CA LEU A 153 2.34 31.15 -9.16
C LEU A 153 1.64 30.64 -10.43
N LYS A 154 2.41 30.21 -11.44
CA LYS A 154 1.86 29.64 -12.66
C LYS A 154 1.04 28.38 -12.36
N ILE A 155 1.50 27.55 -11.43
CA ILE A 155 0.84 26.30 -11.05
C ILE A 155 -0.37 26.57 -10.14
N VAL A 156 -0.24 27.51 -9.19
CA VAL A 156 -1.29 27.92 -8.23
C VAL A 156 -2.62 28.19 -8.93
N ARG A 157 -2.62 28.94 -10.03
CA ARG A 157 -3.85 29.32 -10.76
C ARG A 157 -4.66 28.14 -11.31
N SER A 158 -4.04 26.97 -11.43
CA SER A 158 -4.70 25.74 -11.93
C SER A 158 -4.84 24.65 -10.87
N SER A 159 -4.47 24.95 -9.63
CA SER A 159 -4.45 24.02 -8.50
C SER A 159 -5.64 24.26 -7.58
N ASN A 160 -5.94 23.30 -6.72
CA ASN A 160 -6.93 23.43 -5.66
C ASN A 160 -6.38 24.31 -4.52
N LEU A 161 -6.80 25.58 -4.51
CA LEU A 161 -6.37 26.56 -3.52
C LEU A 161 -6.68 26.12 -2.07
N PHE A 162 -7.73 25.33 -1.86
CA PHE A 162 -8.06 24.85 -0.53
C PHE A 162 -7.00 23.88 0.02
N ILE A 163 -6.46 23.02 -0.85
CA ILE A 163 -5.40 22.06 -0.52
C ILE A 163 -4.05 22.77 -0.37
N ALA A 164 -3.75 23.70 -1.29
CA ALA A 164 -2.46 24.40 -1.32
C ALA A 164 -2.27 25.47 -0.22
N ARG A 165 -3.36 25.84 0.47
CA ARG A 165 -3.42 26.95 1.43
C ARG A 165 -2.23 27.02 2.37
N GLU A 166 -1.95 25.97 3.14
CA GLU A 166 -0.95 26.02 4.22
C GLU A 166 0.46 26.21 3.68
N ASN A 167 0.81 25.52 2.60
CA ASN A 167 2.14 25.60 2.00
C ASN A 167 2.40 27.01 1.47
N LEU A 168 1.41 27.59 0.79
CA LEU A 168 1.50 28.96 0.29
C LEU A 168 1.53 29.98 1.43
N LEU A 169 0.77 29.73 2.51
CA LEU A 169 0.78 30.59 3.69
C LEU A 169 2.14 30.57 4.39
N TYR A 170 2.76 29.40 4.57
CA TYR A 170 4.13 29.27 5.08
C TYR A 170 5.13 30.00 4.20
N LEU A 171 4.97 29.90 2.88
CA LEU A 171 5.81 30.63 1.93
C LEU A 171 5.69 32.15 2.13
N CYS A 172 4.47 32.65 2.31
CA CYS A 172 4.23 34.06 2.63
C CYS A 172 4.93 34.45 3.93
N TYR A 173 4.74 33.71 5.02
CA TYR A 173 5.39 33.97 6.31
C TYR A 173 6.92 34.02 6.20
N LEU A 174 7.50 33.07 5.46
CA LEU A 174 8.94 33.00 5.28
C LEU A 174 9.49 34.26 4.60
N PHE A 175 8.83 34.73 3.52
CA PHE A 175 9.29 35.92 2.81
C PHE A 175 9.04 37.22 3.58
N VAL A 176 7.91 37.35 4.28
CA VAL A 176 7.69 38.51 5.17
C VAL A 176 8.77 38.62 6.24
N ASN A 177 9.36 37.49 6.67
CA ASN A 177 10.41 37.48 7.67
C ASN A 177 11.84 37.60 7.12
N ASN A 178 12.09 37.20 5.86
CA ASN A 178 13.45 37.05 5.33
C ASN A 178 13.74 37.82 4.03
N ASP A 179 12.79 38.60 3.47
CA ASP A 179 12.98 39.35 2.23
C ASP A 179 13.14 40.87 2.48
N PRO A 180 14.36 41.35 2.79
CA PRO A 180 14.59 42.77 3.01
C PRO A 180 14.37 43.62 1.75
N ASN A 181 14.47 43.02 0.56
CA ASN A 181 14.47 43.74 -0.72
C ASN A 181 13.10 43.80 -1.40
N SER A 182 12.03 43.33 -0.75
CA SER A 182 10.68 43.29 -1.35
C SER A 182 10.59 42.48 -2.65
N SER A 183 11.52 41.56 -2.89
CA SER A 183 11.53 40.71 -4.09
C SER A 183 10.29 39.83 -4.21
N ALA A 184 9.63 39.51 -3.10
CA ALA A 184 8.40 38.72 -3.02
C ALA A 184 7.11 39.55 -2.94
N GLY A 185 7.17 40.88 -3.04
CA GLY A 185 5.98 41.75 -2.90
C GLY A 185 4.86 41.40 -3.89
N PHE A 186 5.22 41.11 -5.15
CA PHE A 186 4.27 40.72 -6.19
C PHE A 186 3.56 39.38 -5.88
N LEU A 187 4.28 38.43 -5.29
CA LEU A 187 3.74 37.13 -4.88
C LEU A 187 2.70 37.32 -3.78
N LEU A 188 3.06 38.09 -2.75
CA LEU A 188 2.21 38.32 -1.59
C LEU A 188 0.90 39.02 -1.99
N GLU A 189 0.98 40.00 -2.91
CA GLU A 189 -0.20 40.67 -3.44
C GLU A 189 -1.10 39.72 -4.27
N GLU A 190 -0.52 38.90 -5.15
CA GLU A 190 -1.27 37.92 -5.93
C GLU A 190 -1.94 36.86 -5.02
N LEU A 191 -1.22 36.34 -4.03
CA LEU A 191 -1.76 35.37 -3.07
C LEU A 191 -2.84 36.01 -2.19
N MET A 192 -2.67 37.25 -1.75
CA MET A 192 -3.71 37.98 -1.01
C MET A 192 -4.99 38.14 -1.84
N ASN A 193 -4.86 38.41 -3.14
CA ASN A 193 -6.03 38.50 -4.03
C ASN A 193 -6.73 37.15 -4.22
N LEU A 194 -5.96 36.06 -4.35
CA LEU A 194 -6.51 34.69 -4.45
C LEU A 194 -7.23 34.25 -3.17
N TYR A 195 -6.72 34.66 -2.00
CA TYR A 195 -7.26 34.33 -0.68
C TYR A 195 -7.91 35.54 0.02
N LYS A 196 -8.57 36.44 -0.73
CA LYS A 196 -9.09 37.72 -0.22
C LYS A 196 -10.05 37.64 0.98
N ASN A 197 -10.66 36.49 1.21
CA ASN A 197 -11.59 36.23 2.32
C ASN A 197 -10.93 35.46 3.48
N ASP A 198 -9.64 35.17 3.38
CA ASP A 198 -8.88 34.42 4.36
C ASP A 198 -8.13 35.37 5.29
N PRO A 199 -8.46 35.40 6.59
CA PRO A 199 -7.86 36.35 7.52
C PRO A 199 -6.36 36.13 7.71
N ASP A 200 -5.84 34.90 7.59
CA ASP A 200 -4.39 34.68 7.75
C ASP A 200 -3.59 35.35 6.63
N PHE A 201 -4.04 35.26 5.38
CA PHE A 201 -3.37 35.93 4.26
C PHE A 201 -3.42 37.45 4.40
N ALA A 202 -4.54 37.99 4.85
CA ALA A 202 -4.68 39.42 5.16
C ALA A 202 -3.70 39.85 6.27
N ILE A 203 -3.58 39.04 7.33
CA ILE A 203 -2.66 39.28 8.45
C ILE A 203 -1.20 39.28 7.98
N VAL A 204 -0.79 38.29 7.18
CA VAL A 204 0.58 38.21 6.66
C VAL A 204 0.89 39.38 5.75
N TYR A 205 -0.04 39.75 4.87
CA TYR A 205 0.15 40.88 3.97
C TYR A 205 0.19 42.22 4.72
N ALA A 206 -0.62 42.41 5.76
CA ALA A 206 -0.54 43.60 6.61
C ALA A 206 0.83 43.69 7.32
N ASN A 207 1.36 42.57 7.82
CA ASN A 207 2.70 42.52 8.40
C ASN A 207 3.79 42.90 7.38
N TYR A 208 3.69 42.41 6.15
CA TYR A 208 4.56 42.81 5.05
C TYR A 208 4.55 44.33 4.84
N LEU A 209 3.36 44.93 4.75
CA LEU A 209 3.21 46.38 4.56
C LEU A 209 3.84 47.18 5.71
N ILE A 210 3.67 46.74 6.96
CA ILE A 210 4.27 47.40 8.14
C ILE A 210 5.81 47.38 8.05
N LYS A 211 6.40 46.21 7.71
CA LYS A 211 7.86 46.06 7.59
C LYS A 211 8.46 46.94 6.49
N HIS A 212 7.72 47.20 5.43
CA HIS A 212 8.14 48.07 4.32
C HIS A 212 7.65 49.52 4.46
N ASN A 213 7.35 49.98 5.69
CA ASN A 213 6.93 51.35 6.00
C ASN A 213 5.64 51.82 5.29
N ARG A 214 4.80 50.89 4.85
CA ARG A 214 3.46 51.16 4.27
C ARG A 214 2.36 51.02 5.33
N THR A 215 2.59 51.60 6.51
CA THR A 215 1.69 51.45 7.67
C THR A 215 0.27 51.96 7.41
N ASN A 216 0.11 52.98 6.55
CA ASN A 216 -1.21 53.50 6.17
C ASN A 216 -2.02 52.53 5.30
N ASP A 217 -1.35 51.68 4.51
CA ASP A 217 -2.05 50.65 3.75
C ASP A 217 -2.39 49.48 4.68
N ALA A 218 -1.46 49.14 5.59
CA ALA A 218 -1.67 48.09 6.59
C ALA A 218 -2.86 48.37 7.51
N VAL A 219 -3.06 49.63 7.94
CA VAL A 219 -4.18 49.98 8.85
C VAL A 219 -5.54 49.76 8.19
N GLN A 220 -5.65 49.93 6.85
CA GLN A 220 -6.90 49.65 6.14
C GLN A 220 -7.26 48.16 6.20
N ILE A 221 -6.25 47.29 6.11
CA ILE A 221 -6.42 45.84 6.25
C ILE A 221 -6.73 45.49 7.71
N ILE A 222 -5.99 46.03 8.67
CA ILE A 222 -6.22 45.77 10.09
C ILE A 222 -7.65 46.15 10.49
N ASN A 223 -8.15 47.29 10.02
CA ASN A 223 -9.52 47.74 10.32
C ASN A 223 -10.61 46.91 9.63
N SER A 224 -10.28 46.13 8.58
CA SER A 224 -11.25 45.25 7.91
C SER A 224 -11.26 43.83 8.48
N LEU A 225 -10.29 43.47 9.32
CA LEU A 225 -10.26 42.18 10.00
C LEU A 225 -11.40 42.04 11.02
N PRO A 226 -12.03 40.86 11.14
CA PRO A 226 -13.10 40.63 12.10
C PRO A 226 -12.53 40.44 13.52
N THR A 227 -12.14 41.55 14.19
CA THR A 227 -11.40 41.54 15.47
C THR A 227 -12.06 40.66 16.54
N GLU A 228 -13.35 40.83 16.82
CA GLU A 228 -14.05 40.02 17.83
C GLU A 228 -14.00 38.51 17.50
N GLY A 229 -14.17 38.16 16.22
CA GLY A 229 -14.07 36.77 15.76
C GLY A 229 -12.65 36.20 15.89
N LEU A 230 -11.63 37.00 15.62
CA LEU A 230 -10.22 36.60 15.77
C LEU A 230 -9.80 36.49 17.23
N GLU A 231 -10.36 37.31 18.12
CA GLU A 231 -10.10 37.18 19.56
C GLU A 231 -10.84 35.97 20.18
N GLN A 232 -11.95 35.54 19.59
CA GLN A 232 -12.75 34.40 20.05
C GLN A 232 -12.46 33.09 19.30
N THR A 233 -11.63 33.12 18.26
CA THR A 233 -11.30 31.93 17.46
C THR A 233 -10.71 30.81 18.32
N THR A 234 -11.10 29.58 18.01
CA THR A 234 -10.48 28.36 18.55
C THR A 234 -9.22 27.95 17.77
N ASN A 235 -8.91 28.63 16.66
CA ASN A 235 -7.66 28.46 15.92
C ASN A 235 -6.52 29.23 16.59
N VAL A 236 -5.74 28.53 17.41
CA VAL A 236 -4.68 29.16 18.22
C VAL A 236 -3.60 29.81 17.35
N TYR A 237 -3.29 29.24 16.19
CA TYR A 237 -2.29 29.79 15.25
C TYR A 237 -2.76 31.12 14.66
N LEU A 238 -3.98 31.18 14.13
CA LEU A 238 -4.57 32.41 13.60
C LEU A 238 -4.64 33.50 14.68
N LYS A 239 -5.05 33.13 15.90
CA LYS A 239 -5.08 34.04 17.05
C LYS A 239 -3.71 34.61 17.38
N HIS A 240 -2.68 33.75 17.41
CA HIS A 240 -1.30 34.17 17.64
C HIS A 240 -0.82 35.14 16.55
N ASN A 241 -1.06 34.81 15.28
CA ASN A 241 -0.66 35.63 14.13
C ASN A 241 -1.33 37.00 14.15
N PHE A 242 -2.61 37.06 14.56
CA PHE A 242 -3.32 38.32 14.74
C PHE A 242 -2.70 39.19 15.83
N TYR A 243 -2.39 38.64 17.01
CA TYR A 243 -1.72 39.40 18.06
C TYR A 243 -0.30 39.81 17.67
N ASP A 244 0.45 38.98 16.92
CA ASP A 244 1.75 39.38 16.40
C ASP A 244 1.66 40.58 15.44
N LEU A 245 0.67 40.58 14.55
CA LEU A 245 0.37 41.73 13.70
C LEU A 245 0.09 42.99 14.51
N LEU A 246 -0.77 42.90 15.53
CA LEU A 246 -1.11 44.04 16.38
C LEU A 246 0.11 44.55 17.15
N VAL A 247 0.96 43.67 17.67
CA VAL A 247 2.24 44.03 18.32
C VAL A 247 3.14 44.79 17.35
N ASN A 248 3.32 44.28 16.13
CA ASN A 248 4.13 44.93 15.10
C ASN A 248 3.58 46.31 14.72
N TYR A 249 2.25 46.42 14.58
CA TYR A 249 1.56 47.67 14.26
C TYR A 249 1.69 48.71 15.38
N TYR A 250 1.33 48.35 16.62
CA TYR A 250 1.34 49.27 17.76
C TYR A 250 2.76 49.71 18.15
N SER A 251 3.75 48.83 17.97
CA SER A 251 5.17 49.20 18.07
C SER A 251 5.53 50.27 17.03
N LYS A 252 5.08 50.12 15.77
CA LYS A 252 5.39 51.04 14.68
C LYS A 252 4.80 52.43 14.88
N ILE A 253 3.62 52.54 15.51
CA ILE A 253 2.96 53.82 15.80
C ILE A 253 3.26 54.36 17.20
N ASN A 254 4.12 53.70 17.98
CA ASN A 254 4.50 54.04 19.36
C ASN A 254 3.31 54.10 20.35
N ASP A 255 2.32 53.23 20.17
CA ASP A 255 1.22 53.05 21.14
C ASP A 255 1.62 51.96 22.15
N PHE A 256 2.34 52.37 23.19
CA PHE A 256 2.93 51.43 24.16
C PHE A 256 1.90 50.67 24.99
N ASP A 257 0.74 51.27 25.29
CA ASP A 257 -0.30 50.62 26.08
C ASP A 257 -0.91 49.45 25.31
N ARG A 258 -1.33 49.70 24.07
CA ARG A 258 -1.87 48.63 23.20
C ARG A 258 -0.80 47.62 22.79
N TYR A 259 0.43 48.06 22.61
CA TYR A 259 1.57 47.15 22.37
C TYR A 259 1.72 46.15 23.53
N ASN A 260 1.78 46.62 24.77
CA ASN A 260 1.98 45.76 25.95
C ASN A 260 0.80 44.80 26.14
N GLU A 261 -0.43 45.27 25.96
CA GLU A 261 -1.62 44.41 26.04
C GLU A 261 -1.54 43.26 25.04
N ASN A 262 -1.25 43.56 23.77
CA ASN A 262 -1.19 42.56 22.71
C ASN A 262 0.04 41.67 22.82
N LEU A 263 1.16 42.16 23.37
CA LEU A 263 2.35 41.36 23.65
C LEU A 263 2.05 40.24 24.64
N VAL A 264 1.33 40.55 25.73
CA VAL A 264 0.92 39.53 26.71
C VAL A 264 0.02 38.47 26.06
N LYS A 265 -0.96 38.87 25.26
CA LYS A 265 -1.84 37.94 24.53
C LYS A 265 -1.06 37.08 23.52
N LYS A 266 -0.08 37.67 22.83
CA LYS A 266 0.82 36.96 21.91
C LYS A 266 1.66 35.90 22.63
N ASP A 267 2.27 36.26 23.75
CA ASP A 267 3.13 35.35 24.51
C ASP A 267 2.33 34.18 25.11
N GLN A 268 1.10 34.43 25.59
CA GLN A 268 0.19 33.39 26.06
C GLN A 268 -0.15 32.39 24.96
N THR A 269 -0.52 32.88 23.76
CA THR A 269 -0.84 32.01 22.62
C THR A 269 0.40 31.23 22.14
N PHE A 270 1.57 31.88 22.15
CA PHE A 270 2.84 31.24 21.81
C PHE A 270 3.18 30.07 22.75
N GLN A 271 3.04 30.25 24.06
CA GLN A 271 3.30 29.20 25.05
C GLN A 271 2.40 27.97 24.85
N ILE A 272 1.13 28.19 24.49
CA ILE A 272 0.18 27.10 24.18
C ILE A 272 0.63 26.33 22.93
N ILE A 273 1.01 27.05 21.87
CA ILE A 273 1.51 26.46 20.62
C ILE A 273 2.78 25.67 20.90
N ASP A 274 3.80 26.27 21.52
CA ASP A 274 5.11 25.66 21.75
C ASP A 274 5.00 24.38 22.59
N LYS A 275 4.25 24.41 23.69
CA LYS A 275 3.98 23.23 24.52
C LYS A 275 3.31 22.10 23.73
N THR A 276 2.35 22.44 22.89
CA THR A 276 1.61 21.45 22.09
C THR A 276 2.49 20.88 20.98
N GLN A 277 3.27 21.72 20.30
CA GLN A 277 4.22 21.29 19.29
C GLN A 277 5.29 20.37 19.88
N LEU A 278 5.84 20.68 21.06
CA LEU A 278 6.81 19.81 21.74
C LEU A 278 6.19 18.44 22.06
N SER A 279 4.98 18.42 22.62
CA SER A 279 4.26 17.17 22.87
C SER A 279 3.98 16.39 21.58
N ALA A 280 3.61 17.07 20.50
CA ALA A 280 3.32 16.48 19.21
C ALA A 280 4.57 15.87 18.58
N LYS A 281 5.73 16.54 18.64
CA LYS A 281 7.02 16.02 18.17
C LYS A 281 7.40 14.73 18.88
N ASN A 282 7.31 14.71 20.21
CA ASN A 282 7.58 13.49 20.99
C ASN A 282 6.62 12.36 20.61
N LYS A 283 5.35 12.69 20.37
CA LYS A 283 4.37 11.69 19.96
C LYS A 283 4.61 11.17 18.54
N TRP A 284 4.99 12.05 17.60
CA TRP A 284 5.38 11.66 16.25
C TRP A 284 6.57 10.70 16.28
N PHE A 285 7.59 11.01 17.07
CA PHE A 285 8.75 10.13 17.24
C PHE A 285 8.33 8.74 17.74
N ASN A 286 7.48 8.67 18.76
CA ASN A 286 6.99 7.39 19.29
C ASN A 286 6.17 6.60 18.26
N ILE A 287 5.31 7.29 17.49
CA ILE A 287 4.52 6.67 16.42
C ILE A 287 5.45 6.12 15.33
N PHE A 288 6.45 6.91 14.93
CA PHE A 288 7.42 6.53 13.92
C PHE A 288 8.26 5.33 14.36
N GLU A 289 8.74 5.32 15.61
CA GLU A 289 9.47 4.19 16.20
C GLU A 289 8.60 2.93 16.28
N GLU A 290 7.33 3.07 16.67
CA GLU A 290 6.37 1.97 16.71
C GLU A 290 6.12 1.39 15.30
N ASN A 291 5.94 2.26 14.30
CA ASN A 291 5.79 1.83 12.91
C ASN A 291 7.03 1.10 12.39
N LEU A 292 8.23 1.63 12.64
CA LEU A 292 9.49 0.96 12.27
C LEU A 292 9.65 -0.39 12.97
N LYS A 293 9.29 -0.47 14.26
CA LYS A 293 9.34 -1.71 15.01
C LYS A 293 8.36 -2.74 14.44
N ASN A 294 7.12 -2.31 14.16
CA ASN A 294 6.08 -3.16 13.58
C ASN A 294 6.46 -3.63 12.16
N GLU A 295 7.09 -2.78 11.36
CA GLU A 295 7.60 -3.16 10.05
C GLU A 295 8.69 -4.22 10.17
N ASN A 296 9.68 -4.00 11.04
CA ASN A 296 10.76 -4.96 11.31
C ASN A 296 10.22 -6.29 11.86
N THR A 297 9.25 -6.26 12.78
CA THR A 297 8.61 -7.50 13.27
C THR A 297 7.85 -8.20 12.16
N SER A 298 7.09 -7.46 11.34
CA SER A 298 6.36 -8.06 10.20
C SER A 298 7.30 -8.68 9.16
N GLN A 299 8.45 -8.05 8.89
CA GLN A 299 9.45 -8.58 7.97
C GLN A 299 10.13 -9.83 8.55
N SER A 300 10.51 -9.80 9.84
CA SER A 300 11.09 -10.97 10.50
C SER A 300 10.11 -12.14 10.63
N GLU A 301 8.82 -11.88 10.87
CA GLU A 301 7.75 -12.89 10.85
C GLU A 301 7.56 -13.47 9.44
N LYS A 302 7.55 -12.64 8.39
CA LYS A 302 7.50 -13.10 6.99
C LYS A 302 8.70 -14.00 6.66
N LEU A 303 9.91 -13.59 7.03
CA LEU A 303 11.13 -14.40 6.83
C LEU A 303 11.07 -15.71 7.63
N SER A 304 10.61 -15.67 8.88
CA SER A 304 10.42 -16.86 9.71
C SER A 304 9.43 -17.84 9.07
N ASN A 305 8.29 -17.34 8.59
CA ASN A 305 7.28 -18.16 7.91
C ASN A 305 7.83 -18.79 6.62
N VAL A 306 8.60 -18.05 5.81
CA VAL A 306 9.25 -18.59 4.61
C VAL A 306 10.25 -19.69 4.98
N LEU A 307 11.05 -19.50 6.03
CA LEU A 307 11.99 -20.51 6.52
C LEU A 307 11.25 -21.78 6.99
N TRP A 308 10.13 -21.65 7.71
CA TRP A 308 9.31 -22.78 8.11
C TRP A 308 8.75 -23.56 6.92
N ILE A 309 8.30 -22.87 5.86
CA ILE A 309 7.83 -23.51 4.62
C ILE A 309 8.97 -24.28 3.94
N ILE A 310 10.19 -23.72 3.88
CA ILE A 310 11.36 -24.38 3.30
C ILE A 310 11.74 -25.63 4.10
N ILE A 311 11.73 -25.54 5.44
CA ILE A 311 12.04 -26.67 6.33
C ILE A 311 11.00 -27.79 6.18
N LEU A 312 9.71 -27.45 6.19
CA LEU A 312 8.62 -28.42 5.99
C LEU A 312 8.69 -29.08 4.61
N GLY A 313 8.91 -28.29 3.56
CA GLY A 313 9.07 -28.79 2.19
C GLY A 313 10.29 -29.71 2.05
N GLY A 314 11.43 -29.32 2.62
CA GLY A 314 12.65 -30.13 2.62
C GLY A 314 12.49 -31.44 3.40
N SER A 315 11.83 -31.39 4.57
CA SER A 315 11.49 -32.57 5.37
C SER A 315 10.62 -33.56 4.60
N LEU A 316 9.60 -33.06 3.89
CA LEU A 316 8.71 -33.88 3.08
C LEU A 316 9.48 -34.62 1.97
N ILE A 317 10.40 -33.94 1.28
CA ILE A 317 11.25 -34.54 0.25
C ILE A 317 12.13 -35.65 0.84
N ILE A 318 12.76 -35.41 1.99
CA ILE A 318 13.59 -36.42 2.68
C ILE A 318 12.74 -37.65 3.05
N ILE A 319 11.53 -37.44 3.58
CA ILE A 319 10.59 -38.53 3.91
C ILE A 319 10.23 -39.33 2.65
N LEU A 320 9.93 -38.68 1.53
CA LEU A 320 9.62 -39.36 0.26
C LEU A 320 10.81 -40.18 -0.27
N VAL A 321 12.03 -39.65 -0.18
CA VAL A 321 13.26 -40.37 -0.56
C VAL A 321 13.47 -41.60 0.33
N LEU A 322 13.28 -41.46 1.64
CA LEU A 322 13.38 -42.59 2.59
C LEU A 322 12.31 -43.66 2.34
N LEU A 323 11.06 -43.26 2.06
CA LEU A 323 9.98 -44.18 1.71
C LEU A 323 10.29 -44.95 0.42
N ARG A 324 10.75 -44.25 -0.62
CA ARG A 324 11.15 -44.89 -1.89
C ARG A 324 12.30 -45.86 -1.69
N SER A 325 13.32 -45.47 -0.92
CA SER A 325 14.46 -46.35 -0.59
C SER A 325 14.00 -47.62 0.14
N ARG A 326 13.05 -47.51 1.08
CA ARG A 326 12.46 -48.68 1.76
C ARG A 326 11.70 -49.58 0.81
N GLN A 327 10.89 -49.02 -0.09
CA GLN A 327 10.16 -49.80 -1.11
C GLN A 327 11.13 -50.56 -2.02
N THR A 328 12.21 -49.91 -2.49
CA THR A 328 13.23 -50.58 -3.30
C THR A 328 13.92 -51.70 -2.54
N LYS A 329 14.25 -51.52 -1.25
CA LYS A 329 14.82 -52.60 -0.42
C LYS A 329 13.87 -53.80 -0.28
N ILE A 330 12.57 -53.55 -0.10
CA ILE A 330 11.56 -54.62 -0.03
C ILE A 330 11.48 -55.36 -1.37
N GLN A 331 11.48 -54.64 -2.50
CA GLN A 331 11.48 -55.25 -3.83
C GLN A 331 12.74 -56.10 -4.07
N ILE A 332 13.93 -55.59 -3.76
CA ILE A 332 15.19 -56.34 -3.87
C ILE A 332 15.11 -57.64 -3.06
N LYS A 333 14.65 -57.57 -1.81
CA LYS A 333 14.48 -58.76 -0.97
C LYS A 333 13.51 -59.78 -1.57
N MET A 334 12.39 -59.32 -2.15
CA MET A 334 11.46 -60.21 -2.86
C MET A 334 12.09 -60.87 -4.09
N TYR A 335 12.92 -60.13 -4.85
CA TYR A 335 13.66 -60.69 -5.97
C TYR A 335 14.72 -61.71 -5.53
N GLU A 336 15.45 -61.44 -4.44
CA GLU A 336 16.40 -62.40 -3.83
C GLU A 336 15.68 -63.66 -3.34
N ASP A 337 14.54 -63.52 -2.66
CA ASP A 337 13.69 -64.64 -2.23
C ASP A 337 13.12 -65.42 -3.44
N PHE A 338 12.85 -64.74 -4.56
CA PHE A 338 12.39 -65.38 -5.78
C PHE A 338 13.50 -66.15 -6.51
N ILE A 339 14.70 -65.55 -6.63
CA ILE A 339 15.88 -66.18 -7.22
C ILE A 339 16.26 -67.43 -6.40
N SER A 340 16.34 -67.32 -5.07
CA SER A 340 16.64 -68.46 -4.20
C SER A 340 15.62 -69.59 -4.33
N LYS A 341 14.32 -69.28 -4.50
CA LYS A 341 13.29 -70.29 -4.79
C LYS A 341 13.47 -70.95 -6.16
N ILE A 342 13.87 -70.20 -7.18
CA ILE A 342 14.17 -70.77 -8.51
C ILE A 342 15.39 -71.68 -8.45
N ASP A 343 16.45 -71.29 -7.76
CA ASP A 343 17.65 -72.11 -7.61
C ASP A 343 17.35 -73.42 -6.86
N LEU A 344 16.50 -73.37 -5.82
CA LEU A 344 15.98 -74.57 -5.15
C LEU A 344 15.16 -75.49 -6.06
N ILE A 345 14.50 -74.94 -7.09
CA ILE A 345 13.76 -75.73 -8.09
C ILE A 345 14.71 -76.29 -9.15
N LYS A 346 15.78 -75.57 -9.52
CA LYS A 346 16.84 -76.08 -10.43
C LYS A 346 17.65 -77.21 -9.82
N ASP A 347 17.89 -77.19 -8.51
CA ASP A 347 18.59 -78.27 -7.80
C ASP A 347 17.71 -79.51 -7.54
N LYS A 348 16.38 -79.39 -7.73
CA LYS A 348 15.53 -80.56 -7.94
C LYS A 348 15.69 -81.05 -9.38
N LYS A 349 16.74 -81.85 -9.60
CA LYS A 349 16.92 -82.69 -10.80
C LYS A 349 15.58 -83.25 -11.29
N PRO A 350 15.24 -83.17 -12.59
CA PRO A 350 14.16 -83.96 -13.13
C PRO A 350 14.50 -85.45 -12.93
N GLN A 351 13.72 -86.13 -12.10
CA GLN A 351 13.68 -87.59 -12.07
C GLN A 351 13.37 -88.06 -13.50
N GLN A 352 14.24 -88.91 -14.04
CA GLN A 352 13.95 -89.70 -15.23
C GLN A 352 12.60 -90.38 -15.05
N ILE A 353 11.60 -89.92 -15.80
CA ILE A 353 10.38 -90.69 -16.02
C ILE A 353 10.83 -91.88 -16.88
N GLN A 354 11.08 -93.03 -16.25
CA GLN A 354 11.08 -94.30 -16.96
C GLN A 354 9.70 -94.42 -17.62
N GLN A 355 9.67 -94.34 -18.95
CA GLN A 355 8.48 -94.61 -19.74
C GLN A 355 8.13 -96.09 -19.57
N VAL A 356 7.30 -96.40 -18.59
CA VAL A 356 6.67 -97.71 -18.48
C VAL A 356 5.65 -97.81 -19.62
N ILE A 357 5.94 -98.65 -20.61
CA ILE A 357 4.99 -98.97 -21.68
C ILE A 357 3.79 -99.65 -21.02
N PRO A 358 2.55 -99.16 -21.19
CA PRO A 358 1.37 -99.80 -20.63
C PRO A 358 1.21 -101.23 -21.18
N GLU A 359 0.86 -102.21 -20.33
CA GLU A 359 0.68 -103.63 -20.73
C GLU A 359 -0.24 -103.82 -21.95
N LYS A 360 -1.23 -102.94 -22.13
CA LYS A 360 -2.10 -102.97 -23.32
C LYS A 360 -1.33 -102.67 -24.61
N THR A 361 -0.41 -101.70 -24.56
CA THR A 361 0.42 -101.32 -25.69
C THR A 361 1.45 -102.41 -25.99
N GLU A 362 2.03 -103.02 -24.95
CA GLU A 362 2.93 -104.17 -25.09
C GLU A 362 2.25 -105.35 -25.80
N ASN A 363 1.06 -105.75 -25.36
CA ASN A 363 0.31 -106.85 -25.98
C ASN A 363 -0.07 -106.56 -27.44
N ILE A 364 -0.38 -105.30 -27.78
CA ILE A 364 -0.68 -104.90 -29.17
C ILE A 364 0.58 -104.98 -30.03
N LEU A 365 1.74 -104.54 -29.51
CA LEU A 365 3.01 -104.61 -30.21
C LEU A 365 3.43 -106.08 -30.44
N LEU A 366 3.31 -106.93 -29.43
CA LEU A 366 3.61 -108.37 -29.53
C LEU A 366 2.73 -109.06 -30.58
N LYS A 367 1.43 -108.79 -30.58
CA LYS A 367 0.51 -109.37 -31.58
C LYS A 367 0.86 -108.93 -33.01
N LYS A 368 1.17 -107.64 -33.20
CA LYS A 368 1.59 -107.11 -34.50
C LYS A 368 2.91 -107.70 -34.98
N LEU A 369 3.84 -107.97 -34.05
CA LEU A 369 5.09 -108.66 -34.34
C LEU A 369 4.83 -110.09 -34.81
N GLU A 370 3.96 -110.82 -34.09
CA GLU A 370 3.57 -112.19 -34.44
C GLU A 370 2.88 -112.27 -35.80
N ASP A 371 2.01 -111.30 -36.12
CA ASP A 371 1.35 -111.20 -37.42
C ASP A 371 2.36 -110.88 -38.54
N PHE A 372 3.39 -110.08 -38.26
CA PHE A 372 4.46 -109.78 -39.21
C PHE A 372 5.36 -110.99 -39.49
N GLU A 373 5.71 -111.78 -38.48
CA GLU A 373 6.50 -113.01 -38.62
C GLU A 373 5.85 -114.06 -39.53
N LYS A 374 4.52 -114.04 -39.65
CA LYS A 374 3.76 -114.91 -40.57
C LYS A 374 3.80 -114.44 -42.03
N THR A 375 4.41 -113.30 -42.32
CA THR A 375 4.53 -112.77 -43.69
C THR A 375 5.92 -113.03 -44.27
N ASP A 376 6.01 -113.20 -45.59
CA ASP A 376 7.29 -113.39 -46.30
C ASP A 376 8.25 -112.17 -46.16
N ALA A 377 7.74 -111.06 -45.64
CA ALA A 377 8.50 -109.84 -45.37
C ALA A 377 9.41 -109.94 -44.14
N PHE A 378 9.19 -110.91 -43.25
CA PHE A 378 10.03 -111.11 -42.06
C PHE A 378 11.46 -111.54 -42.42
N THR A 379 11.61 -112.30 -43.50
CA THR A 379 12.92 -112.82 -43.96
C THR A 379 13.63 -111.92 -44.97
N ASP A 380 13.07 -110.74 -45.29
CA ASP A 380 13.67 -109.82 -46.26
C ASP A 380 14.80 -108.99 -45.63
N PRO A 381 16.08 -109.23 -46.00
CA PRO A 381 17.21 -108.49 -45.44
C PRO A 381 17.29 -107.03 -45.93
N GLY A 382 16.44 -106.62 -46.89
CA GLY A 382 16.37 -105.27 -47.43
C GLY A 382 15.35 -104.35 -46.76
N ILE A 383 14.63 -104.80 -45.71
CA ILE A 383 13.58 -103.99 -45.08
C ILE A 383 14.15 -102.81 -44.28
N SER A 384 13.75 -101.58 -44.64
CA SER A 384 14.12 -100.38 -43.87
C SER A 384 13.25 -100.22 -42.62
N LEU A 385 13.77 -99.53 -41.60
CA LEU A 385 13.08 -99.30 -40.32
C LEU A 385 11.74 -98.56 -40.52
N GLN A 386 11.67 -97.64 -41.48
CA GLN A 386 10.44 -96.93 -41.86
C GLN A 386 9.42 -97.86 -42.52
N SER A 387 9.89 -98.80 -43.34
CA SER A 387 9.05 -99.81 -43.99
C SER A 387 8.51 -100.81 -42.96
N LEU A 388 9.33 -101.21 -41.99
CA LEU A 388 8.94 -102.06 -40.87
C LEU A 388 7.88 -101.38 -39.99
N ALA A 389 8.12 -100.14 -39.58
CA ALA A 389 7.15 -99.37 -38.80
C ALA A 389 5.82 -99.20 -39.55
N LYS A 390 5.86 -98.95 -40.87
CA LYS A 390 4.66 -98.88 -41.70
C LYS A 390 3.91 -100.21 -41.77
N LYS A 391 4.61 -101.34 -41.91
CA LYS A 391 3.99 -102.68 -41.96
C LYS A 391 3.40 -103.10 -40.61
N LEU A 392 4.02 -102.70 -39.50
CA LEU A 392 3.50 -102.91 -38.15
C LEU A 392 2.44 -101.85 -37.76
N GLU A 393 2.17 -100.86 -38.62
CA GLU A 393 1.37 -99.68 -38.31
C GLU A 393 1.79 -99.03 -36.97
N THR A 394 3.10 -98.88 -36.77
CA THR A 394 3.73 -98.19 -35.65
C THR A 394 4.55 -97.00 -36.16
N ASN A 395 5.09 -96.20 -35.24
CA ASN A 395 6.12 -95.23 -35.59
C ASN A 395 7.53 -95.84 -35.41
N THR A 396 8.56 -95.14 -35.87
CA THR A 396 9.96 -95.64 -35.85
C THR A 396 10.66 -95.49 -34.50
N LYS A 397 10.01 -94.86 -33.51
CA LYS A 397 10.49 -94.79 -32.13
C LYS A 397 9.84 -95.91 -31.33
#